data_AF-A0A2S0NK54-F1
#
_entry.id   AF-A0A2S0NK54-F1
#
_cell.length_a   1.000
_cell.length_b   1.000
_cell.length_c   1.000
_cell.angle_alpha   90.00
_cell.angle_beta   90.00
_cell.angle_gamma   90.00
#
_symmetry.space_group_name_H-M   'P 1'
#
loop_
_entity.id
_entity.type
_entity.pdbx_description
1 polymer ?
#
loop_
_entity_poly.entity_id
_entity_poly.type
_entity_poly.pdbx_seq_one_letter_code
_entity_poly.pdbx_strand_id
1 'polypeptide(L)'
;MRKKFVYIDLFKSLIEEEILLLKYNPDVNEDLKVKQMIHFWDSTHDIVAFNSWVKEEISKLELETFVPNDLDETREQDEFLWEMLLLKQNTLMDVILTFNYEYELVKKVKTFATWPEYERIRLAYLHQIRNFYDQFREELKEFNAPFFIHQGMKTVKEHIDKIPETVIRIDETLFASKDLHEYLSDLLDSLENLELSLNDQELEAANTIVNWMLYVAGILYNVLLMSEKFAIVEDKKRGIELTEQFYEIVEEREVRLEMLKMISDQPKN
;
A
#
# COMPACT_ATOMS: atom_id res chain seq x y z
N MET A 1 8.94 24.90 -22.80
CA MET A 1 9.31 24.02 -21.67
C MET A 1 8.06 23.28 -21.21
N ARG A 2 8.02 21.94 -21.33
CA ARG A 2 6.99 21.15 -20.64
C ARG A 2 7.26 21.30 -19.14
N LYS A 3 6.34 21.89 -18.38
CA LYS A 3 6.45 21.97 -16.92
C LYS A 3 6.56 20.53 -16.41
N LYS A 4 7.70 20.17 -15.83
CA LYS A 4 7.93 18.90 -15.16
C LYS A 4 6.85 18.79 -14.06
N PHE A 5 6.17 17.65 -13.99
CA PHE A 5 5.14 17.43 -12.99
C PHE A 5 5.74 17.66 -11.60
N VAL A 6 5.14 18.55 -10.80
CA VAL A 6 5.74 19.06 -9.55
C VAL A 6 5.92 17.95 -8.51
N TYR A 7 5.18 16.85 -8.64
CA TYR A 7 5.13 15.78 -7.65
C TYR A 7 5.74 14.46 -8.14
N ILE A 8 6.42 14.46 -9.29
CA ILE A 8 7.18 13.27 -9.72
C ILE A 8 8.26 12.91 -8.71
N ASP A 9 8.86 13.92 -8.08
CA ASP A 9 9.90 13.73 -7.07
C ASP A 9 9.31 13.18 -5.76
N LEU A 10 8.03 13.46 -5.45
CA LEU A 10 7.30 12.87 -4.32
C LEU A 10 7.01 11.38 -4.56
N PHE A 11 6.61 11.00 -5.78
CA PHE A 11 6.44 9.58 -6.10
C PHE A 11 7.76 8.82 -6.04
N LYS A 12 8.84 9.42 -6.54
CA LYS A 12 10.17 8.83 -6.41
C LYS A 12 10.60 8.70 -4.96
N SER A 13 10.30 9.67 -4.10
CA SER A 13 10.66 9.56 -2.68
C SER A 13 9.91 8.44 -1.98
N LEU A 14 8.63 8.20 -2.31
CA LEU A 14 7.87 7.07 -1.76
C LEU A 14 8.51 5.72 -2.10
N ILE A 15 8.91 5.54 -3.37
CA ILE A 15 9.59 4.32 -3.81
C ILE A 15 10.98 4.21 -3.18
N GLU A 16 11.74 5.31 -3.12
CA GLU A 16 13.04 5.33 -2.44
C GLU A 16 12.92 4.92 -0.97
N GLU A 17 11.91 5.42 -0.25
CA GLU A 17 11.67 5.06 1.14
C GLU A 17 11.35 3.57 1.30
N GLU A 18 10.55 2.97 0.40
CA GLU A 18 10.36 1.51 0.39
C GLU A 18 11.68 0.77 0.16
N ILE A 19 12.47 1.20 -0.82
CA ILE A 19 13.76 0.59 -1.13
C ILE A 19 14.74 0.72 0.04
N LEU A 20 14.69 1.84 0.78
CA LEU A 20 15.49 2.02 2.00
C LEU A 20 15.05 1.09 3.14
N LEU A 21 13.74 0.85 3.32
CA LEU A 21 13.25 -0.15 4.27
C LEU A 21 13.85 -1.53 3.96
N LEU A 22 13.97 -1.89 2.67
CA LEU A 22 14.61 -3.16 2.27
C LEU A 22 16.11 -3.15 2.49
N LYS A 23 16.80 -2.05 2.15
CA LYS A 23 18.27 -1.91 2.36
C LYS A 23 18.65 -2.06 3.83
N TYR A 24 17.85 -1.48 4.72
CA TYR A 24 18.14 -1.45 6.16
C TYR A 24 17.61 -2.66 6.93
N ASN A 25 16.70 -3.45 6.35
CA ASN A 25 16.16 -4.63 7.03
C ASN A 25 17.18 -5.80 6.98
N PRO A 26 17.78 -6.19 8.12
CA PRO A 26 18.79 -7.25 8.17
C PRO A 26 18.26 -8.64 7.79
N ASP A 27 16.94 -8.84 7.87
CA ASP A 27 16.32 -10.13 7.58
C ASP A 27 16.24 -10.41 6.07
N VAL A 28 16.29 -9.36 5.24
CA VAL A 28 16.07 -9.48 3.78
C VAL A 28 17.15 -8.84 2.92
N ASN A 29 17.97 -7.94 3.48
CA ASN A 29 18.91 -7.15 2.67
C ASN A 29 20.04 -7.99 2.04
N GLU A 30 20.30 -9.20 2.55
CA GLU A 30 21.30 -10.10 1.97
C GLU A 30 20.77 -10.97 0.82
N ASP A 31 19.43 -11.09 0.69
CA ASP A 31 18.78 -11.90 -0.34
C ASP A 31 19.11 -11.39 -1.76
N LEU A 32 19.38 -12.32 -2.68
CA LEU A 32 19.81 -11.99 -4.04
C LEU A 32 18.69 -11.35 -4.87
N LYS A 33 17.44 -11.79 -4.73
CA LYS A 33 16.29 -11.22 -5.43
C LYS A 33 15.99 -9.81 -4.90
N VAL A 34 16.09 -9.61 -3.58
CA VAL A 34 15.95 -8.29 -2.95
C VAL A 34 17.06 -7.33 -3.41
N LYS A 35 18.31 -7.78 -3.47
CA LYS A 35 19.44 -7.00 -4.02
C LYS A 35 19.23 -6.60 -5.48
N GLN A 36 18.61 -7.46 -6.29
CA GLN A 36 18.27 -7.13 -7.68
C GLN A 36 17.24 -6.01 -7.77
N MET A 37 16.18 -6.07 -6.94
CA MET A 37 15.18 -5.00 -6.84
C MET A 37 15.83 -3.66 -6.46
N ILE A 38 16.65 -3.67 -5.40
CA ILE A 38 17.39 -2.49 -4.93
C ILE A 38 18.26 -1.93 -6.05
N HIS A 39 19.04 -2.78 -6.71
CA HIS A 39 19.93 -2.37 -7.78
C HIS A 39 19.17 -1.78 -8.99
N PHE A 40 18.04 -2.37 -9.37
CA PHE A 40 17.23 -1.86 -10.48
C PHE A 40 16.73 -0.45 -10.18
N TRP A 41 16.21 -0.22 -8.98
CA TRP A 41 15.77 1.12 -8.58
C TRP A 41 16.94 2.11 -8.55
N ASP A 42 18.03 1.78 -7.87
CA ASP A 42 19.20 2.65 -7.70
C ASP A 42 19.88 3.03 -9.04
N SER A 43 19.77 2.17 -10.05
CA SER A 43 20.34 2.43 -11.38
C SER A 43 19.44 3.28 -12.29
N THR A 44 18.11 3.21 -12.12
CA THR A 44 17.17 3.83 -13.06
C THR A 44 16.45 5.05 -12.47
N HIS A 45 15.98 4.95 -11.23
CA HIS A 45 15.04 5.88 -10.60
C HIS A 45 13.87 6.25 -11.52
N ASP A 46 13.43 5.32 -12.38
CA ASP A 46 12.34 5.50 -13.33
C ASP A 46 11.14 4.66 -12.89
N ILE A 47 10.06 5.34 -12.53
CA ILE A 47 8.82 4.73 -12.00
C ILE A 47 8.21 3.76 -13.00
N VAL A 48 8.19 4.10 -14.30
CA VAL A 48 7.55 3.26 -15.32
C VAL A 48 8.41 2.03 -15.61
N ALA A 49 9.73 2.21 -15.68
CA ALA A 49 10.65 1.08 -15.85
C ALA A 49 10.60 0.14 -14.63
N PHE A 50 10.60 0.69 -13.41
CA PHE A 50 10.51 -0.08 -12.17
C PHE A 50 9.19 -0.85 -12.09
N ASN A 51 8.05 -0.21 -12.39
CA ASN A 51 6.76 -0.89 -12.47
C ASN A 51 6.76 -2.04 -13.49
N SER A 52 7.35 -1.82 -14.65
CA SER A 52 7.43 -2.85 -15.70
C SER A 52 8.28 -4.05 -15.23
N TRP A 53 9.38 -3.77 -14.53
CA TRP A 53 10.23 -4.80 -13.95
C TRP A 53 9.49 -5.58 -12.84
N VAL A 54 8.82 -4.90 -11.90
CA VAL A 54 8.01 -5.56 -10.86
C VAL A 54 6.95 -6.47 -11.47
N LYS A 55 6.23 -6.02 -12.51
CA LYS A 55 5.21 -6.83 -13.20
C LYS A 55 5.81 -8.04 -13.93
N GLU A 56 7.01 -7.89 -14.49
CA GLU A 56 7.75 -9.00 -15.09
C GLU A 56 8.12 -10.05 -14.02
N GLU A 57 8.63 -9.62 -12.86
CA GLU A 57 8.96 -10.53 -11.76
C GLU A 57 7.71 -11.23 -11.20
N ILE A 58 6.58 -10.53 -11.05
CA ILE A 58 5.31 -11.15 -10.65
C ILE A 58 4.85 -12.19 -11.66
N SER A 59 5.02 -11.94 -12.96
CA SER A 59 4.62 -12.92 -14.00
C SER A 59 5.44 -14.21 -13.99
N LYS A 60 6.59 -14.21 -13.30
CA LYS A 60 7.44 -15.39 -13.10
C LYS A 60 7.04 -16.19 -11.87
N LEU A 61 6.18 -15.65 -11.00
CA LEU A 61 5.69 -16.36 -9.82
C LEU A 61 4.68 -17.42 -10.25
N GLU A 62 4.95 -18.67 -9.89
CA GLU A 62 3.95 -19.72 -9.87
C GLU A 62 3.17 -19.55 -8.57
N LEU A 63 2.17 -18.65 -8.56
CA LEU A 63 1.34 -18.35 -7.38
C LEU A 63 0.50 -19.58 -7.02
N GLU A 64 1.10 -20.54 -6.30
CA GLU A 64 0.37 -21.56 -5.57
C GLU A 64 -0.09 -20.95 -4.24
N THR A 65 -1.35 -21.21 -3.89
CA THR A 65 -2.06 -20.62 -2.76
C THR A 65 -1.25 -20.61 -1.46
N PHE A 66 -1.20 -19.44 -0.80
CA PHE A 66 -0.57 -19.20 0.52
C PHE A 66 -1.07 -20.20 1.57
N VAL A 67 -0.33 -21.25 1.90
CA VAL A 67 -0.08 -21.79 3.26
C VAL A 67 0.71 -23.09 3.03
N PRO A 68 1.91 -23.23 3.62
CA PRO A 68 2.72 -24.44 3.46
C PRO A 68 1.98 -25.64 4.08
N ASN A 69 1.59 -26.60 3.23
CA ASN A 69 1.34 -27.96 3.69
C ASN A 69 2.70 -28.63 3.87
N ASP A 70 3.11 -28.80 5.14
CA ASP A 70 4.32 -29.51 5.58
C ASP A 70 5.68 -28.87 5.18
N LEU A 71 6.22 -28.04 6.09
CA LEU A 71 7.45 -27.27 5.93
C LEU A 71 8.73 -28.13 5.79
N ASP A 72 9.44 -27.95 4.67
CA ASP A 72 10.91 -28.02 4.64
C ASP A 72 11.42 -26.58 4.92
N GLU A 73 11.59 -26.28 6.21
CA GLU A 73 11.49 -24.95 6.86
C GLU A 73 12.36 -23.79 6.32
N THR A 74 13.26 -23.97 5.37
CA THR A 74 14.24 -22.92 4.99
C THR A 74 14.11 -22.37 3.57
N ARG A 75 13.72 -23.18 2.58
CA ARG A 75 13.66 -22.71 1.18
C ARG A 75 12.33 -22.05 0.83
N GLU A 76 11.24 -22.58 1.35
CA GLU A 76 9.90 -22.06 1.06
C GLU A 76 9.62 -20.74 1.78
N GLN A 77 10.25 -20.51 2.94
CA GLN A 77 10.15 -19.24 3.67
C GLN A 77 10.79 -18.07 2.91
N ASP A 78 11.97 -18.28 2.30
CA ASP A 78 12.66 -17.25 1.50
C ASP A 78 11.87 -16.89 0.22
N GLU A 79 11.25 -17.88 -0.42
CA GLU A 79 10.42 -17.68 -1.61
C GLU A 79 9.13 -16.94 -1.29
N PHE A 80 8.45 -17.32 -0.21
CA PHE A 80 7.26 -16.65 0.29
C PHE A 80 7.51 -15.17 0.64
N LEU A 81 8.62 -14.88 1.30
CA LEU A 81 9.00 -13.52 1.65
C LEU A 81 9.23 -12.66 0.40
N TRP A 82 9.87 -13.22 -0.63
CA TRP A 82 10.07 -12.55 -1.90
C TRP A 82 8.75 -12.17 -2.59
N GLU A 83 7.79 -13.09 -2.63
CA GLU A 83 6.46 -12.83 -3.21
C GLU A 83 5.75 -11.69 -2.50
N MET A 84 5.75 -11.71 -1.16
CA MET A 84 5.17 -10.64 -0.35
C MET A 84 5.81 -9.28 -0.62
N LEU A 85 7.14 -9.23 -0.78
CA LEU A 85 7.84 -7.99 -1.10
C LEU A 85 7.48 -7.47 -2.50
N LEU A 86 7.39 -8.35 -3.50
CA LEU A 86 6.95 -7.98 -4.85
C LEU A 86 5.53 -7.44 -4.87
N LEU A 87 4.61 -8.11 -4.17
CA LEU A 87 3.21 -7.68 -4.09
C LEU A 87 3.08 -6.32 -3.38
N LYS A 88 3.86 -6.06 -2.34
CA LYS A 88 3.94 -4.75 -1.67
C LYS A 88 4.41 -3.66 -2.64
N GLN A 89 5.47 -3.92 -3.42
CA GLN A 89 5.92 -2.97 -4.44
C GLN A 89 4.86 -2.75 -5.51
N ASN A 90 4.24 -3.81 -6.02
CA ASN A 90 3.20 -3.67 -7.04
C ASN A 90 2.02 -2.83 -6.53
N THR A 91 1.62 -3.03 -5.27
CA THR A 91 0.55 -2.26 -4.62
C THR A 91 0.89 -0.77 -4.55
N LEU A 92 2.12 -0.42 -4.12
CA LEU A 92 2.59 0.97 -4.13
C LEU A 92 2.56 1.56 -5.54
N MET A 93 3.06 0.81 -6.53
CA MET A 93 3.11 1.28 -7.91
C MET A 93 1.71 1.49 -8.50
N ASP A 94 0.76 0.59 -8.23
CA ASP A 94 -0.62 0.72 -8.69
C ASP A 94 -1.28 1.96 -8.06
N VAL A 95 -1.02 2.26 -6.77
CA VAL A 95 -1.49 3.50 -6.13
C VAL A 95 -0.88 4.75 -6.78
N ILE A 96 0.44 4.80 -6.95
CA ILE A 96 1.12 5.96 -7.56
C ILE A 96 0.61 6.20 -8.99
N LEU A 97 0.55 5.16 -9.81
CA LEU A 97 0.19 5.26 -11.21
C LEU A 97 -1.29 5.59 -11.41
N THR A 98 -2.17 5.02 -10.59
CA THR A 98 -3.61 5.33 -10.62
C THR A 98 -3.84 6.79 -10.23
N PHE A 99 -3.20 7.28 -9.17
CA PHE A 99 -3.30 8.69 -8.79
C PHE A 99 -2.80 9.60 -9.91
N ASN A 100 -1.63 9.31 -10.49
CA ASN A 100 -1.08 10.12 -11.58
C ASN A 100 -2.02 10.16 -12.80
N TYR A 101 -2.66 9.03 -13.12
CA TYR A 101 -3.68 8.96 -14.16
C TYR A 101 -4.88 9.86 -13.83
N GLU A 102 -5.47 9.73 -12.64
CA GLU A 102 -6.62 10.52 -12.20
C GLU A 102 -6.31 12.02 -12.17
N TYR A 103 -5.12 12.38 -11.67
CA TYR A 103 -4.68 13.76 -11.61
C TYR A 103 -4.49 14.38 -13.01
N GLU A 104 -3.93 13.63 -13.97
CA GLU A 104 -3.85 14.09 -15.36
C GLU A 104 -5.22 14.20 -16.04
N LEU A 105 -6.21 13.37 -15.66
CA LEU A 105 -7.60 13.54 -16.10
C LEU A 105 -8.21 14.83 -15.54
N VAL A 106 -8.07 15.06 -14.23
CA VAL A 106 -8.56 16.28 -13.56
C VAL A 106 -8.01 17.54 -14.25
N LYS A 107 -6.72 17.56 -14.58
CA LYS A 107 -6.08 18.68 -15.29
C LYS A 107 -6.64 18.96 -16.69
N LYS A 108 -7.12 17.94 -17.39
CA LYS A 108 -7.67 18.08 -18.75
C LYS A 108 -9.07 18.69 -18.75
N VAL A 109 -9.79 18.60 -17.63
CA VAL A 109 -11.13 19.18 -17.50
C VAL A 109 -11.03 20.69 -17.31
N LYS A 110 -11.62 21.46 -18.25
CA LYS A 110 -11.55 22.93 -18.27
C LYS A 110 -12.00 23.58 -16.95
N THR A 111 -13.03 23.04 -16.31
CA THR A 111 -13.57 23.55 -15.04
C THR A 111 -12.55 23.46 -13.90
N PHE A 112 -11.77 22.38 -13.83
CA PHE A 112 -10.81 22.14 -12.74
C PHE A 112 -9.41 22.69 -13.05
N ALA A 113 -9.13 23.00 -14.32
CA ALA A 113 -7.87 23.62 -14.73
C ALA A 113 -7.61 25.00 -14.06
N THR A 114 -8.65 25.69 -13.61
CA THR A 114 -8.54 26.96 -12.87
C THR A 114 -8.51 26.81 -11.36
N TRP A 115 -8.73 25.60 -10.83
CA TRP A 115 -8.71 25.35 -9.39
C TRP A 115 -7.28 25.45 -8.82
N PRO A 116 -7.12 25.76 -7.53
CA PRO A 116 -5.84 25.64 -6.84
C PRO A 116 -5.25 24.23 -7.02
N GLU A 117 -3.92 24.15 -7.09
CA GLU A 117 -3.19 22.88 -7.31
C GLU A 117 -3.59 21.80 -6.29
N TYR A 118 -3.68 22.18 -5.01
CA TYR A 118 -4.03 21.25 -3.94
C TYR A 118 -5.47 20.74 -4.04
N GLU A 119 -6.43 21.57 -4.46
CA GLU A 119 -7.82 21.12 -4.68
C GLU A 119 -7.92 20.14 -5.85
N ARG A 120 -7.07 20.27 -6.87
CA ARG A 120 -6.97 19.26 -7.94
C ARG A 120 -6.41 17.93 -7.42
N ILE A 121 -5.41 17.98 -6.54
CA ILE A 121 -4.85 16.79 -5.89
C ILE A 121 -5.92 16.10 -5.05
N ARG A 122 -6.66 16.84 -4.23
CA ARG A 122 -7.79 16.30 -3.44
C ARG A 122 -8.84 15.65 -4.35
N LEU A 123 -9.23 16.31 -5.45
CA LEU A 123 -10.17 15.71 -6.39
C LEU A 123 -9.64 14.41 -7.02
N ALA A 124 -8.36 14.36 -7.39
CA ALA A 124 -7.73 13.15 -7.92
C ALA A 124 -7.72 12.01 -6.90
N TYR A 125 -7.45 12.31 -5.62
CA TYR A 125 -7.57 11.35 -4.52
C TYR A 125 -8.97 10.78 -4.38
N LEU A 126 -9.98 11.64 -4.41
CA LEU A 126 -11.36 11.17 -4.30
C LEU A 126 -11.68 10.19 -5.42
N HIS A 127 -11.31 10.50 -6.66
CA HIS A 127 -11.54 9.60 -7.79
C HIS A 127 -10.80 8.28 -7.62
N GLN A 128 -9.52 8.32 -7.24
CA GLN A 128 -8.73 7.13 -6.97
C GLN A 128 -9.36 6.26 -5.88
N ILE A 129 -9.70 6.86 -4.73
CA ILE A 129 -10.29 6.17 -3.59
C ILE A 129 -11.62 5.54 -4.00
N ARG A 130 -12.45 6.27 -4.72
CA ARG A 130 -13.73 5.75 -5.22
C ARG A 130 -13.52 4.53 -6.13
N ASN A 131 -12.57 4.60 -7.07
CA ASN A 131 -12.29 3.47 -7.96
C ASN A 131 -11.89 2.22 -7.16
N PHE A 132 -11.05 2.38 -6.13
CA PHE A 132 -10.67 1.27 -5.25
C PHE A 132 -11.86 0.74 -4.45
N TYR A 133 -12.68 1.59 -3.83
CA TYR A 133 -13.85 1.12 -3.10
C TYR A 133 -14.90 0.46 -3.99
N ASP A 134 -15.09 0.93 -5.22
CA ASP A 134 -15.95 0.28 -6.19
C ASP A 134 -15.41 -1.13 -6.54
N GLN A 135 -14.10 -1.26 -6.74
CA GLN A 135 -13.45 -2.58 -6.92
C GLN A 135 -13.67 -3.48 -5.69
N PHE A 136 -13.40 -2.98 -4.47
CA PHE A 136 -13.55 -3.76 -3.24
C PHE A 136 -15.00 -4.23 -3.03
N ARG A 137 -15.99 -3.40 -3.37
CA ARG A 137 -17.41 -3.78 -3.30
C ARG A 137 -17.77 -4.89 -4.26
N GLU A 138 -17.21 -4.87 -5.48
CA GLU A 138 -17.44 -5.96 -6.44
C GLU A 138 -16.80 -7.27 -5.95
N GLU A 139 -15.54 -7.22 -5.50
CA GLU A 139 -14.83 -8.38 -4.95
C GLU A 139 -15.57 -8.97 -3.73
N LEU A 140 -16.13 -8.11 -2.87
CA LEU A 140 -16.93 -8.53 -1.71
C LEU A 140 -18.22 -9.27 -2.03
N LYS A 141 -18.74 -9.20 -3.27
CA LYS A 141 -19.93 -9.96 -3.67
C LYS A 141 -19.62 -11.45 -3.86
N GLU A 142 -18.37 -11.78 -4.13
CA GLU A 142 -17.96 -13.13 -4.53
C GLU A 142 -17.44 -13.97 -3.36
N PHE A 143 -17.16 -13.36 -2.20
CA PHE A 143 -16.60 -14.10 -1.06
C PHE A 143 -17.63 -14.97 -0.33
N ASN A 144 -17.30 -16.25 -0.22
CA ASN A 144 -17.93 -17.17 0.72
C ASN A 144 -17.00 -17.35 1.93
N ALA A 145 -17.12 -16.45 2.91
CA ALA A 145 -16.24 -16.45 4.07
C ALA A 145 -16.49 -17.65 5.01
N PRO A 146 -15.43 -18.39 5.41
CA PRO A 146 -15.53 -19.38 6.47
C PRO A 146 -16.13 -18.78 7.76
N PHE A 147 -16.80 -19.61 8.55
CA PHE A 147 -17.55 -19.15 9.73
C PHE A 147 -16.71 -18.27 10.68
N PHE A 148 -15.45 -18.63 10.88
CA PHE A 148 -14.56 -17.93 11.81
C PHE A 148 -14.16 -16.52 11.34
N ILE A 149 -14.11 -16.25 10.03
CA ILE A 149 -13.81 -14.92 9.46
C ILE A 149 -15.08 -14.14 9.11
N HIS A 150 -16.23 -14.82 9.00
CA HIS A 150 -17.47 -14.25 8.49
C HIS A 150 -17.88 -12.92 9.16
N GLN A 151 -17.80 -12.85 10.49
CA GLN A 151 -18.16 -11.64 11.22
C GLN A 151 -17.18 -10.48 10.96
N GLY A 152 -15.89 -10.80 10.80
CA GLY A 152 -14.87 -9.82 10.40
C GLY A 152 -15.19 -9.23 9.03
N MET A 153 -15.43 -10.09 8.04
CA MET A 153 -15.77 -9.67 6.67
C MET A 153 -17.07 -8.88 6.57
N LYS A 154 -18.07 -9.21 7.39
CA LYS A 154 -19.29 -8.42 7.48
C LYS A 154 -18.99 -6.99 7.94
N THR A 155 -18.13 -6.83 8.95
CA THR A 155 -17.72 -5.52 9.45
C THR A 155 -16.93 -4.75 8.39
N VAL A 156 -15.98 -5.40 7.69
CA VAL A 156 -15.26 -4.82 6.55
C VAL A 156 -16.24 -4.25 5.51
N LYS A 157 -17.26 -5.03 5.14
CA LYS A 157 -18.30 -4.58 4.21
C LYS A 157 -19.06 -3.36 4.73
N GLU A 158 -19.41 -3.34 6.02
CA GLU A 158 -20.08 -2.19 6.63
C GLU A 158 -19.22 -0.93 6.64
N HIS A 159 -17.90 -1.04 6.78
CA HIS A 159 -16.98 0.09 6.62
C HIS A 159 -16.99 0.61 5.17
N ILE A 160 -16.84 -0.29 4.19
CA ILE A 160 -16.82 0.04 2.75
C ILE A 160 -18.13 0.69 2.28
N ASP A 161 -19.27 0.21 2.76
CA ASP A 161 -20.60 0.74 2.39
C ASP A 161 -20.87 2.13 2.97
N LYS A 162 -20.12 2.58 3.98
CA LYS A 162 -20.26 3.88 4.64
C LYS A 162 -19.36 4.98 4.10
N ILE A 163 -18.44 4.65 3.18
CA ILE A 163 -17.47 5.60 2.64
C ILE A 163 -18.17 6.74 1.89
N PRO A 164 -17.94 8.02 2.26
CA PRO A 164 -18.43 9.15 1.49
C PRO A 164 -17.78 9.23 0.11
N GLU A 165 -18.55 9.57 -0.93
CA GLU A 165 -18.06 9.63 -2.32
C GLU A 165 -18.05 11.05 -2.90
N THR A 166 -18.00 12.07 -2.05
CA THR A 166 -18.10 13.48 -2.48
C THR A 166 -16.86 14.27 -2.09
N VAL A 167 -16.43 15.17 -2.97
CA VAL A 167 -15.22 16.02 -2.78
C VAL A 167 -15.27 16.84 -1.50
N ILE A 168 -16.45 17.36 -1.16
CA ILE A 168 -16.65 18.17 0.05
C ILE A 168 -16.36 17.36 1.32
N ARG A 169 -16.51 16.03 1.26
CA ARG A 169 -16.33 15.09 2.36
C ARG A 169 -15.06 14.25 2.19
N ILE A 170 -14.07 14.73 1.44
CA ILE A 170 -12.81 13.99 1.24
C ILE A 170 -12.08 13.73 2.56
N ASP A 171 -12.10 14.68 3.49
CA ASP A 171 -11.43 14.49 4.79
C ASP A 171 -12.13 13.37 5.58
N GLU A 172 -13.47 13.28 5.51
CA GLU A 172 -14.24 12.16 6.08
C GLU A 172 -13.97 10.84 5.35
N THR A 173 -13.68 10.89 4.04
CA THR A 173 -13.33 9.73 3.22
C THR A 173 -11.96 9.18 3.62
N LEU A 174 -10.98 10.06 3.83
CA LEU A 174 -9.65 9.70 4.30
C LEU A 174 -9.71 9.15 5.73
N PHE A 175 -10.49 9.79 6.62
CA PHE A 175 -10.71 9.29 7.98
C PHE A 175 -11.33 7.89 7.98
N ALA A 176 -12.41 7.68 7.23
CA ALA A 176 -13.05 6.36 7.16
C ALA A 176 -12.15 5.30 6.49
N SER A 177 -11.24 5.71 5.59
CA SER A 177 -10.24 4.83 5.00
C SER A 177 -9.15 4.43 6.00
N LYS A 178 -8.78 5.35 6.90
CA LYS A 178 -7.89 5.04 8.03
C LYS A 178 -8.55 4.07 8.99
N ASP A 179 -9.81 4.30 9.39
CA ASP A 179 -10.56 3.39 10.26
C ASP A 179 -10.65 1.98 9.68
N LEU A 180 -10.88 1.85 8.37
CA LEU A 180 -10.90 0.55 7.70
C LEU A 180 -9.52 -0.11 7.66
N HIS A 181 -8.46 0.65 7.39
CA HIS A 181 -7.09 0.15 7.44
C HIS A 181 -6.73 -0.40 8.82
N GLU A 182 -7.02 0.36 9.89
CA GLU A 182 -6.80 -0.07 11.27
C GLU A 182 -7.59 -1.35 11.60
N TYR A 183 -8.87 -1.39 11.23
CA TYR A 183 -9.71 -2.58 11.43
C TYR A 183 -9.18 -3.82 10.70
N LEU A 184 -8.71 -3.66 9.46
CA LEU A 184 -8.12 -4.77 8.69
C LEU A 184 -6.83 -5.27 9.34
N SER A 185 -5.96 -4.37 9.80
CA SER A 185 -4.73 -4.72 10.52
C SER A 185 -5.04 -5.50 11.80
N ASP A 186 -5.96 -4.99 12.64
CA ASP A 186 -6.38 -5.67 13.87
C ASP A 186 -7.00 -7.06 13.59
N LEU A 187 -7.77 -7.17 12.51
CA LEU A 187 -8.37 -8.43 12.09
C LEU A 187 -7.33 -9.43 11.60
N LEU A 188 -6.36 -8.99 10.81
CA LEU A 188 -5.25 -9.84 10.34
C LEU A 188 -4.42 -10.36 11.52
N ASP A 189 -4.06 -9.50 12.47
CA ASP A 189 -3.34 -9.88 13.68
C ASP A 189 -4.15 -10.88 14.52
N SER A 190 -5.46 -10.67 14.62
CA SER A 190 -6.35 -11.60 15.34
C SER A 190 -6.42 -12.98 14.67
N LEU A 191 -6.33 -13.04 13.35
CA LEU A 191 -6.35 -14.29 12.59
C LEU A 191 -5.01 -15.04 12.67
N GLU A 192 -3.87 -14.32 12.69
CA GLU A 192 -2.55 -14.92 12.86
C GLU A 192 -2.43 -15.66 14.21
N ASN A 193 -3.05 -15.11 15.26
CA ASN A 193 -3.04 -15.69 16.60
C ASN A 193 -4.11 -16.77 16.83
N LEU A 194 -4.89 -17.12 15.82
CA LEU A 194 -6.05 -18.00 15.95
C LEU A 194 -5.66 -19.46 15.74
N GLU A 195 -5.69 -20.25 16.82
CA GLU A 195 -5.45 -21.70 16.74
C GLU A 195 -6.73 -22.45 16.32
N LEU A 196 -6.89 -22.68 15.01
CA LEU A 196 -7.96 -23.50 14.46
C LEU A 196 -7.41 -24.59 13.52
N SER A 197 -8.01 -25.77 13.59
CA SER A 197 -7.78 -26.81 12.59
C SER A 197 -8.78 -26.61 11.45
N LEU A 198 -8.28 -26.24 10.27
CA LEU A 198 -9.07 -26.04 9.06
C LEU A 198 -8.92 -27.25 8.15
N ASN A 199 -9.97 -27.59 7.41
CA ASN A 199 -9.82 -28.51 6.28
C ASN A 199 -9.30 -27.77 5.03
N ASP A 200 -8.86 -28.50 4.00
CA ASP A 200 -8.26 -27.93 2.79
C ASP A 200 -9.12 -26.86 2.11
N GLN A 201 -10.46 -27.04 2.06
CA GLN A 201 -11.36 -26.07 1.45
C GLN A 201 -11.52 -24.79 2.29
N GLU A 202 -11.58 -24.95 3.61
CA GLU A 202 -11.63 -23.82 4.54
C GLU A 202 -10.33 -23.03 4.53
N LEU A 203 -9.20 -23.73 4.40
CA LEU A 203 -7.87 -23.16 4.29
C LEU A 203 -7.76 -22.32 3.01
N GLU A 204 -8.09 -22.89 1.84
CA GLU A 204 -8.05 -22.19 0.55
C GLU A 204 -8.94 -20.93 0.56
N ALA A 205 -10.15 -21.03 1.11
CA ALA A 205 -11.07 -19.90 1.23
C ALA A 205 -10.54 -18.82 2.19
N ALA A 206 -9.96 -19.23 3.33
CA ALA A 206 -9.36 -18.32 4.30
C ALA A 206 -8.17 -17.58 3.68
N ASN A 207 -7.30 -18.29 2.96
CA ASN A 207 -6.12 -17.72 2.31
C ASN A 207 -6.51 -16.69 1.25
N THR A 208 -7.53 -17.01 0.44
CA THR A 208 -8.07 -16.06 -0.54
C THR A 208 -8.54 -14.76 0.13
N ILE A 209 -9.21 -14.86 1.28
CA ILE A 209 -9.73 -13.71 2.02
C ILE A 209 -8.61 -12.93 2.73
N VAL A 210 -7.65 -13.61 3.35
CA VAL A 210 -6.49 -13.00 3.99
C VAL A 210 -5.65 -12.24 2.97
N ASN A 211 -5.41 -12.83 1.79
CA ASN A 211 -4.69 -12.17 0.70
C ASN A 211 -5.42 -10.93 0.20
N TRP A 212 -6.75 -11.02 0.08
CA TRP A 212 -7.57 -9.86 -0.26
C TRP A 212 -7.49 -8.76 0.82
N MET A 213 -7.57 -9.11 2.11
CA MET A 213 -7.44 -8.15 3.21
C MET A 213 -6.08 -7.46 3.22
N LEU A 214 -4.99 -8.23 3.03
CA LEU A 214 -3.63 -7.69 2.91
C LEU A 214 -3.49 -6.73 1.73
N TYR A 215 -4.08 -7.08 0.59
CA TYR A 215 -4.10 -6.22 -0.59
C TYR A 215 -4.86 -4.91 -0.32
N VAL A 216 -6.07 -4.98 0.24
CA VAL A 216 -6.88 -3.80 0.58
C VAL A 216 -6.15 -2.92 1.59
N ALA A 217 -5.63 -3.50 2.68
CA ALA A 217 -4.86 -2.77 3.68
C ALA A 217 -3.64 -2.08 3.05
N GLY A 218 -2.91 -2.77 2.17
CA GLY A 218 -1.79 -2.20 1.43
C GLY A 218 -2.17 -1.03 0.52
N ILE A 219 -3.31 -1.10 -0.18
CA ILE A 219 -3.82 0.01 -0.99
C ILE A 219 -4.15 1.20 -0.08
N LEU A 220 -4.90 0.99 1.01
CA LEU A 220 -5.31 2.06 1.92
C LEU A 220 -4.11 2.74 2.57
N TYR A 221 -3.16 1.97 3.09
CA TYR A 221 -1.91 2.49 3.65
C TYR A 221 -1.19 3.41 2.66
N ASN A 222 -0.98 2.95 1.42
CA ASN A 222 -0.24 3.72 0.41
C ASN A 222 -1.01 4.98 -0.03
N VAL A 223 -2.33 4.92 -0.13
CA VAL A 223 -3.16 6.10 -0.44
C VAL A 223 -3.06 7.14 0.67
N LEU A 224 -3.20 6.72 1.93
CA LEU A 224 -3.13 7.60 3.09
C LEU A 224 -1.74 8.21 3.26
N LEU A 225 -0.68 7.39 3.17
CA LEU A 225 0.72 7.84 3.20
C LEU A 225 0.98 8.92 2.13
N MET A 226 0.54 8.65 0.90
CA MET A 226 0.70 9.62 -0.17
C MET A 226 -0.08 10.90 0.15
N SER A 227 -1.33 10.79 0.60
CA SER A 227 -2.18 11.94 0.98
C SER A 227 -1.51 12.83 2.03
N GLU A 228 -0.98 12.23 3.11
CA GLU A 228 -0.26 12.95 4.16
C GLU A 228 0.99 13.67 3.61
N LYS A 229 1.80 13.01 2.76
CA LYS A 229 2.96 13.68 2.14
C LYS A 229 2.57 14.89 1.28
N PHE A 230 1.46 14.82 0.55
CA PHE A 230 0.96 15.96 -0.21
C PHE A 230 0.47 17.09 0.70
N ALA A 231 -0.25 16.76 1.78
CA ALA A 231 -0.71 17.72 2.78
C ALA A 231 0.47 18.45 3.44
N ILE A 232 1.49 17.72 3.88
CA ILE A 232 2.74 18.27 4.44
C ILE A 232 3.39 19.27 3.48
N VAL A 233 3.50 18.94 2.19
CA VAL A 233 4.08 19.85 1.19
C VAL A 233 3.26 21.14 1.05
N GLU A 234 1.94 21.05 1.13
CA GLU A 234 1.06 22.22 1.02
C GLU A 234 1.09 23.07 2.31
N ASP A 235 1.06 22.45 3.48
CA ASP A 235 1.07 23.14 4.77
C ASP A 235 2.42 23.86 5.00
N LYS A 236 3.54 23.24 4.59
CA LYS A 236 4.85 23.92 4.54
C LYS A 236 4.84 25.17 3.66
N LYS A 237 4.17 25.16 2.50
CA LYS A 237 4.05 26.34 1.63
C LYS A 237 3.21 27.45 2.27
N ARG A 238 2.24 27.09 3.11
CA ARG A 238 1.37 28.01 3.84
C ARG A 238 2.00 28.54 5.13
N GLY A 239 3.17 28.03 5.52
CA GLY A 239 3.82 28.37 6.77
C GLY A 239 3.09 27.83 7.99
N ILE A 240 2.29 26.77 7.82
CA ILE A 240 1.63 26.07 8.91
C ILE A 240 2.69 25.18 9.59
N GLU A 241 2.78 25.27 10.91
CA GLU A 241 3.65 24.40 11.70
C GLU A 241 3.11 22.97 11.66
N LEU A 242 3.98 22.02 11.33
CA LEU A 242 3.62 20.63 11.24
C LEU A 242 3.68 20.04 12.65
N THR A 243 2.57 19.49 13.12
CA THR A 243 2.54 18.73 14.37
C THR A 243 2.36 17.25 14.06
N GLU A 244 3.17 16.41 14.71
CA GLU A 244 3.23 14.94 14.59
C GLU A 244 1.83 14.28 14.54
N GLN A 245 0.92 14.70 15.42
CA GLN A 245 -0.45 14.16 15.54
C GLN A 245 -1.33 14.25 14.27
N PHE A 246 -0.96 15.02 13.24
CA PHE A 246 -1.75 15.11 12.00
C PHE A 246 -1.25 14.20 10.86
N TYR A 247 -0.05 13.63 10.97
CA TYR A 247 0.58 12.87 9.88
C TYR A 247 1.18 11.55 10.39
N GLU A 248 0.35 10.80 11.12
CA GLU A 248 0.75 9.60 11.86
C GLU A 248 1.37 8.52 10.97
N ILE A 249 0.88 8.34 9.73
CA ILE A 249 1.39 7.28 8.85
C ILE A 249 2.77 7.64 8.30
N VAL A 250 2.99 8.92 7.96
CA VAL A 250 4.32 9.42 7.59
C VAL A 250 5.29 9.27 8.77
N GLU A 251 4.86 9.64 9.98
CA GLU A 251 5.68 9.53 11.18
C GLU A 251 6.06 8.08 11.50
N GLU A 252 5.09 7.16 11.50
CA GLU A 252 5.33 5.73 11.73
C GLU A 252 6.38 5.17 10.77
N ARG A 253 6.27 5.55 9.48
CA ARG A 253 7.23 5.15 8.44
C ARG A 253 8.63 5.73 8.67
N GLU A 254 8.72 7.00 9.06
CA GLU A 254 10.00 7.65 9.37
C GLU A 254 10.67 7.00 10.59
N VAL A 255 9.92 6.76 11.66
CA VAL A 255 10.41 6.04 12.86
C VAL A 255 10.91 4.65 12.49
N ARG A 256 10.15 3.90 11.68
CA ARG A 256 10.55 2.57 11.21
C ARG A 256 11.86 2.61 10.40
N LEU A 257 12.00 3.57 9.50
CA LEU A 257 13.22 3.79 8.72
C LEU A 257 14.41 4.10 9.63
N GLU A 258 14.24 4.98 10.62
CA GLU A 258 15.28 5.33 11.59
C GLU A 258 15.70 4.13 12.43
N MET A 259 14.73 3.36 12.94
CA MET A 259 15.00 2.13 13.71
C MET A 259 15.79 1.11 12.91
N LEU A 260 15.35 0.80 11.69
CA LEU A 260 16.04 -0.15 10.82
C LEU A 260 17.45 0.33 10.46
N LYS A 261 17.60 1.62 10.17
CA LYS A 261 18.91 2.22 9.91
C LYS A 261 19.84 2.06 11.12
N MET A 262 19.35 2.36 12.33
CA MET A 262 20.11 2.17 13.56
C MET A 262 20.54 0.72 13.76
N ILE A 263 19.68 -0.25 13.44
CA ILE A 263 20.02 -1.69 13.50
C ILE A 263 21.09 -2.04 12.47
N SER A 264 20.93 -1.57 11.23
CA SER A 264 21.88 -1.83 10.14
C SER A 264 23.26 -1.20 10.37
N ASP A 265 23.33 -0.05 11.05
CA ASP A 265 24.58 0.66 11.34
C ASP A 265 25.34 0.11 12.56
N GLN A 266 24.77 -0.85 13.31
CA GLN A 266 25.47 -1.48 14.44
C GLN A 266 26.65 -2.35 13.93
N PRO A 267 27.85 -2.24 14.53
CA PRO A 267 28.98 -3.07 14.14
C PRO A 267 28.65 -4.54 14.41
N LYS A 268 28.75 -5.38 13.35
CA LYS A 268 28.65 -6.84 13.46
C LYS A 268 29.85 -7.32 14.30
N ASN A 269 29.60 -7.79 15.53
CA ASN A 269 30.62 -8.36 16.43
C ASN A 269 31.19 -9.68 15.91
#